data_AF-A0A5E4LY55-F1
#
_entry.id   AF-A0A5E4LY55-F1
#
_cell.length_a   1.000
_cell.length_b   1.000
_cell.length_c   1.000
_cell.angle_alpha   90.00
_cell.angle_beta   90.00
_cell.angle_gamma   90.00
#
_symmetry.space_group_name_H-M   'P 1'
#
loop_
_entity.id
_entity.type
_entity.pdbx_description
1 polymer ?
#
loop_
_entity_poly.entity_id
_entity_poly.type
_entity_poly.pdbx_seq_one_letter_code
_entity_poly.pdbx_strand_id
1 'polypeptide(L)'
;MDPLLRVNEAHKKGILPDKIHSLILERFEIVLEGIGRIERASGINFPLAYVEPSIIISQQHTGSFDFGILFARTMPIITNDRVDIIIQITAPLVAYGLKGTIHAILAHEFLHYLELIKRISKIAMVSDEISGNLFENIYSDTTRLFEPRAVFDDKTLLLHITKKFPEGFRDYKLEDKVLKHWIQKKLPTINIALDSNIIKIPVDVLAKTTIDSALLKKLEQIERSASKLRKKKLY
;
A
#
# COMPACT_ATOMS: atom_id res chain seq x y z
N MET A 1 -5.36 16.55 -4.33
CA MET A 1 -3.88 16.63 -4.27
C MET A 1 -3.33 16.02 -5.55
N ASP A 2 -2.32 16.62 -6.17
CA ASP A 2 -1.65 16.05 -7.36
C ASP A 2 -0.80 14.82 -6.93
N PRO A 3 -1.14 13.58 -7.36
CA PRO A 3 -0.38 12.38 -7.01
C PRO A 3 1.07 12.40 -7.50
N LEU A 4 1.39 13.21 -8.52
CA LEU A 4 2.71 13.30 -9.14
C LEU A 4 3.53 14.50 -8.65
N LEU A 5 3.03 15.25 -7.65
CA LEU A 5 3.70 16.45 -7.14
C LEU A 5 5.18 16.19 -6.80
N ARG A 6 5.48 15.12 -6.04
CA ARG A 6 6.86 14.77 -5.67
C ARG A 6 7.74 14.37 -6.85
N VAL A 7 7.17 13.71 -7.86
CA VAL A 7 7.88 13.36 -9.10
C VAL A 7 8.25 14.62 -9.88
N ASN A 8 7.30 15.55 -10.00
CA ASN A 8 7.52 16.83 -10.67
C ASN A 8 8.55 17.71 -9.93
N GLU A 9 8.53 17.71 -8.60
CA GLU A 9 9.55 18.41 -7.81
C GLU A 9 10.94 17.78 -7.92
N ALA A 10 11.04 16.44 -7.91
CA ALA A 10 12.31 15.75 -8.09
C ALA A 10 12.91 16.03 -9.47
N HIS A 11 12.09 16.08 -10.52
CA HIS A 11 12.51 16.49 -11.86
C HIS A 11 13.01 17.93 -11.89
N LYS A 12 12.24 18.89 -11.34
CA LYS A 12 12.65 20.30 -11.25
C LYS A 12 13.97 20.51 -10.49
N LYS A 13 14.26 19.67 -9.50
CA LYS A 13 15.50 19.70 -8.71
C LYS A 13 16.68 18.99 -9.40
N GLY A 14 16.50 18.45 -10.61
CA GLY A 14 17.54 17.69 -11.33
C GLY A 14 17.84 16.31 -10.73
N ILE A 15 17.02 15.85 -9.78
CA ILE A 15 17.17 14.55 -9.11
C ILE A 15 16.71 13.41 -10.04
N LEU A 16 15.68 13.68 -10.85
CA LEU A 16 15.10 12.73 -11.79
C LEU A 16 15.39 13.15 -13.24
N PRO A 17 16.02 12.31 -14.08
CA PRO A 17 16.28 12.66 -15.48
C PRO A 17 15.00 12.78 -16.32
N ASP A 18 15.00 13.65 -17.33
CA ASP A 18 13.87 13.90 -18.24
C ASP A 18 13.25 12.61 -18.80
N LYS A 19 14.09 11.69 -19.28
CA LYS A 19 13.62 10.42 -19.85
C LYS A 19 12.82 9.58 -18.87
N ILE A 20 13.21 9.60 -17.58
CA ILE A 20 12.51 8.84 -16.54
C ILE A 20 11.24 9.58 -16.13
N HIS A 21 11.31 10.91 -15.98
CA HIS A 21 10.15 11.74 -15.69
C HIS A 21 9.04 11.55 -16.74
N SER A 22 9.35 11.71 -18.02
CA SER A 22 8.39 11.50 -19.12
C SER A 22 7.81 10.09 -19.13
N LEU A 23 8.63 9.06 -18.88
CA LEU A 23 8.17 7.68 -18.80
C LEU A 23 7.17 7.46 -17.66
N ILE A 24 7.39 8.10 -16.51
CA ILE A 24 6.46 8.01 -15.37
C ILE A 24 5.14 8.70 -15.72
N LEU A 25 5.18 9.90 -16.31
CA LEU A 25 3.98 10.62 -16.73
C LEU A 25 3.14 9.81 -17.73
N GLU A 26 3.78 9.27 -18.76
CA GLU A 26 3.13 8.44 -19.78
C GLU A 26 2.45 7.20 -19.17
N ARG A 27 3.13 6.52 -18.24
CA ARG A 27 2.64 5.27 -17.66
C ARG A 27 1.72 5.45 -16.46
N PHE A 28 1.58 6.68 -15.95
CA PHE A 28 0.76 6.94 -14.77
C PHE A 28 -0.72 6.62 -15.00
N GLU A 29 -1.21 6.67 -16.24
CA GLU A 29 -2.56 6.23 -16.59
C GLU A 29 -2.84 4.78 -16.16
N ILE A 30 -1.84 3.89 -16.22
CA ILE A 30 -1.99 2.49 -15.78
C ILE A 30 -2.31 2.39 -14.28
N VAL A 31 -1.76 3.31 -13.48
CA VAL A 31 -2.05 3.43 -12.04
C VAL A 31 -3.49 3.89 -11.85
N LEU A 32 -3.92 4.94 -12.56
CA LEU A 32 -5.28 5.47 -12.49
C LEU A 32 -6.32 4.43 -12.90
N GLU A 33 -6.06 3.68 -13.98
CA GLU A 33 -6.89 2.54 -14.40
C GLU A 33 -6.98 1.47 -13.30
N GLY A 34 -5.86 1.19 -12.63
CA GLY A 34 -5.77 0.22 -11.53
C GLY A 34 -6.59 0.64 -10.32
N ILE A 35 -6.47 1.91 -9.93
CA ILE A 35 -7.28 2.54 -8.87
C ILE A 35 -8.76 2.43 -9.22
N GLY A 36 -9.18 2.93 -10.38
CA GLY A 36 -10.60 2.89 -10.76
C GLY A 36 -11.14 1.47 -10.88
N ARG A 37 -10.31 0.51 -11.25
CA ARG A 37 -10.68 -0.91 -11.25
C ARG A 37 -10.92 -1.45 -9.84
N ILE A 38 -10.05 -1.13 -8.89
CA ILE A 38 -10.17 -1.53 -7.48
C ILE A 38 -11.42 -0.91 -6.86
N GLU A 39 -11.70 0.35 -7.14
CA GLU A 39 -12.89 1.04 -6.65
C GLU A 39 -14.17 0.40 -7.17
N ARG A 40 -14.24 0.10 -8.48
CA ARG A 40 -15.38 -0.61 -9.07
C ARG A 40 -15.54 -2.01 -8.48
N ALA A 41 -14.44 -2.74 -8.33
CA ALA A 41 -14.48 -4.14 -7.87
C ALA A 41 -14.80 -4.29 -6.38
N SER A 42 -14.53 -3.27 -5.57
CA SER A 42 -14.80 -3.27 -4.12
C SER A 42 -16.04 -2.47 -3.72
N GLY A 43 -16.43 -1.49 -4.54
CA GLY A 43 -17.43 -0.48 -4.19
C GLY A 43 -16.96 0.45 -3.07
N ILE A 44 -15.64 0.63 -2.91
CA ILE A 44 -15.00 1.50 -1.90
C ILE A 44 -14.02 2.42 -2.63
N ASN A 45 -14.03 3.71 -2.28
CA ASN A 45 -13.05 4.67 -2.82
C ASN A 45 -11.64 4.30 -2.39
N PHE A 46 -10.69 4.42 -3.31
CA PHE A 46 -9.28 4.17 -3.03
C PHE A 46 -8.75 5.28 -2.11
N PRO A 47 -7.91 4.97 -1.10
CA PRO A 47 -7.32 5.99 -0.25
C PRO A 47 -6.43 6.92 -1.08
N LEU A 48 -6.10 8.08 -0.53
CA LEU A 48 -5.17 9.00 -1.18
C LEU A 48 -3.86 8.27 -1.50
N ALA A 49 -3.39 8.42 -2.74
CA ALA A 49 -2.15 7.83 -3.21
C ALA A 49 -1.27 8.87 -3.90
N TYR A 50 0.04 8.66 -3.82
CA TYR A 50 1.03 9.50 -4.49
C TYR A 50 2.20 8.66 -5.01
N VAL A 51 2.93 9.21 -5.96
CA VAL A 51 4.14 8.60 -6.50
C VAL A 51 5.36 9.17 -5.79
N GLU A 52 6.08 8.30 -5.08
CA GLU A 52 7.40 8.57 -4.52
C GLU A 52 8.45 8.49 -5.63
N PRO A 53 9.22 9.56 -5.91
CA PRO A 53 10.23 9.55 -6.96
C PRO A 53 11.34 8.53 -6.72
N SER A 54 11.45 7.94 -5.53
CA SER A 54 12.52 6.99 -5.17
C SER A 54 12.04 5.54 -5.14
N ILE A 55 12.98 4.59 -5.35
CA ILE A 55 12.77 3.20 -4.91
C ILE A 55 12.97 3.11 -3.40
N ILE A 56 12.29 2.16 -2.75
CA ILE A 56 12.43 1.92 -1.32
C ILE A 56 13.08 0.57 -1.12
N ILE A 57 14.15 0.56 -0.34
CA ILE A 57 14.95 -0.62 -0.05
C ILE A 57 14.96 -0.85 1.45
N SER A 58 14.62 -2.07 1.88
CA SER A 58 14.81 -2.52 3.26
C SER A 58 16.11 -3.30 3.39
N GLN A 59 17.00 -2.86 4.28
CA GLN A 59 18.25 -3.55 4.58
C GLN A 59 18.18 -4.17 5.97
N GLN A 60 18.61 -5.44 6.11
CA GLN A 60 18.67 -6.10 7.42
C GLN A 60 19.82 -5.55 8.28
N HIS A 61 20.99 -5.31 7.67
CA HIS A 61 22.18 -4.76 8.33
C HIS A 61 23.02 -3.89 7.38
N THR A 62 23.77 -2.94 7.91
CA THR A 62 24.76 -2.17 7.14
C THR A 62 25.86 -3.12 6.64
N GLY A 63 25.90 -3.37 5.32
CA GLY A 63 26.91 -4.23 4.68
C GLY A 63 26.40 -5.58 4.15
N SER A 64 25.13 -5.95 4.37
CA SER A 64 24.52 -7.12 3.72
C SER A 64 23.99 -6.76 2.32
N PHE A 65 24.23 -7.63 1.33
CA PHE A 65 23.66 -7.49 -0.03
C PHE A 65 22.21 -7.97 -0.13
N ASP A 66 21.70 -8.62 0.92
CA ASP A 66 20.30 -9.03 1.01
C ASP A 66 19.44 -7.84 1.40
N PHE A 67 18.71 -7.30 0.43
CA PHE A 67 17.76 -6.20 0.62
C PHE A 67 16.41 -6.50 -0.03
N GLY A 68 15.34 -6.09 0.62
CA GLY A 68 13.98 -6.16 0.08
C GLY A 68 13.65 -4.91 -0.72
N ILE A 69 13.00 -5.07 -1.88
CA ILE A 69 12.48 -3.94 -2.66
C ILE A 69 11.01 -3.76 -2.35
N LEU A 70 10.64 -2.58 -1.87
CA LEU A 70 9.25 -2.20 -1.60
C LEU A 70 8.75 -1.31 -2.74
N PHE A 71 7.81 -1.85 -3.53
CA PHE A 71 7.27 -1.15 -4.70
C PHE A 71 6.11 -0.21 -4.38
N ALA A 72 5.39 -0.49 -3.30
CA ALA A 72 4.38 0.38 -2.73
C ALA A 72 4.32 0.14 -1.21
N ARG A 73 3.71 1.06 -0.48
CA ARG A 73 3.48 0.95 0.97
C ARG A 73 2.18 1.63 1.36
N THR A 74 1.44 1.00 2.25
CA THR A 74 0.30 1.62 2.92
C THR A 74 0.77 2.18 4.25
N MET A 75 0.65 3.49 4.44
CA MET A 75 1.23 4.20 5.59
C MET A 75 0.16 5.04 6.29
N PRO A 76 -0.03 4.89 7.61
CA PRO A 76 -0.75 5.89 8.39
C PRO A 76 0.09 7.17 8.49
N ILE A 77 -0.55 8.31 8.37
CA ILE A 77 0.03 9.64 8.62
C ILE A 77 -0.84 10.39 9.61
N ILE A 78 -0.26 11.34 10.32
CA ILE A 78 -1.00 12.24 11.19
C ILE A 78 -1.17 13.57 10.45
N THR A 79 -2.42 13.93 10.16
CA THR A 79 -2.79 15.21 9.55
C THR A 79 -3.89 15.84 10.38
N ASN A 80 -3.73 17.11 10.78
CA ASN A 80 -4.76 17.84 11.55
C ASN A 80 -5.28 17.07 12.78
N ASP A 81 -4.37 16.50 13.58
CA ASP A 81 -4.67 15.66 14.76
C ASP A 81 -5.55 14.44 14.48
N ARG A 82 -5.54 13.92 13.26
CA ARG A 82 -6.24 12.70 12.85
C ARG A 82 -5.29 11.75 12.13
N VAL A 83 -5.61 10.46 12.18
CA VAL A 83 -4.93 9.45 11.37
C VAL A 83 -5.58 9.38 9.99
N ASP A 84 -4.81 9.71 8.97
CA ASP A 84 -5.13 9.35 7.59
C ASP A 84 -4.30 8.15 7.17
N ILE A 85 -4.78 7.37 6.20
CA ILE A 85 -4.00 6.29 5.59
C ILE A 85 -3.81 6.60 4.13
N ILE A 86 -2.56 6.58 3.69
CA ILE A 86 -2.17 6.85 2.30
C ILE A 86 -1.43 5.67 1.70
N ILE A 87 -1.49 5.54 0.37
CA ILE A 87 -0.70 4.55 -0.37
C ILE A 87 0.42 5.27 -1.12
N GLN A 88 1.66 4.98 -0.75
CA GLN A 88 2.86 5.42 -1.44
C GLN A 88 3.19 4.43 -2.56
N ILE A 89 3.27 4.90 -3.80
CA ILE A 89 3.63 4.10 -4.98
C ILE A 89 5.02 4.53 -5.44
N THR A 90 5.97 3.63 -5.61
CA THR A 90 7.30 4.04 -6.07
C THR A 90 7.32 4.33 -7.58
N ALA A 91 8.04 5.36 -8.00
CA ALA A 91 8.24 5.70 -9.40
C ALA A 91 8.76 4.55 -10.29
N PRO A 92 9.66 3.67 -9.82
CA PRO A 92 10.09 2.49 -10.57
C PRO A 92 8.96 1.49 -10.84
N LEU A 93 8.00 1.34 -9.92
CA LEU A 93 6.82 0.52 -10.17
C LEU A 93 6.03 1.09 -11.36
N VAL A 94 5.82 2.41 -11.40
CA VAL A 94 5.11 3.08 -12.50
C VAL A 94 5.89 2.94 -13.81
N ALA A 95 7.19 3.20 -13.78
CA ALA A 95 8.06 3.20 -14.94
C ALA A 95 8.23 1.81 -15.57
N TYR A 96 8.33 0.75 -14.76
CA TYR A 96 8.75 -0.58 -15.24
C TYR A 96 7.76 -1.71 -14.99
N GLY A 97 6.78 -1.51 -14.11
CA GLY A 97 5.75 -2.49 -13.78
C GLY A 97 4.84 -2.78 -14.96
N LEU A 98 4.54 -4.07 -15.19
CA LEU A 98 3.48 -4.46 -16.13
C LEU A 98 2.12 -4.07 -15.56
N LYS A 99 1.13 -3.80 -16.42
CA LYS A 99 -0.25 -3.43 -16.01
C LYS A 99 -0.82 -4.37 -14.95
N GLY A 100 -0.73 -5.70 -15.18
CA GLY A 100 -1.18 -6.69 -14.20
C GLY A 100 -0.41 -6.66 -12.88
N THR A 101 0.88 -6.35 -12.89
CA THR A 101 1.71 -6.21 -11.69
C THR A 101 1.34 -4.97 -10.90
N ILE A 102 1.22 -3.81 -11.56
CA ILE A 102 0.78 -2.55 -10.93
C ILE A 102 -0.59 -2.75 -10.27
N HIS A 103 -1.55 -3.32 -11.00
CA HIS A 103 -2.90 -3.56 -10.48
C HIS A 103 -2.91 -4.52 -9.29
N ALA A 104 -2.07 -5.58 -9.33
CA ALA A 104 -1.96 -6.53 -8.23
C ALA A 104 -1.40 -5.87 -6.96
N ILE A 105 -0.32 -5.07 -7.09
CA ILE A 105 0.28 -4.37 -5.97
C ILE A 105 -0.68 -3.35 -5.39
N LEU A 106 -1.34 -2.53 -6.22
CA LEU A 106 -2.33 -1.57 -5.74
C LEU A 106 -3.47 -2.25 -4.98
N ALA A 107 -3.96 -3.39 -5.47
CA ALA A 107 -5.01 -4.13 -4.80
C ALA A 107 -4.52 -4.77 -3.49
N HIS A 108 -3.26 -5.20 -3.42
CA HIS A 108 -2.64 -5.69 -2.19
C HIS A 108 -2.52 -4.59 -1.13
N GLU A 109 -1.99 -3.42 -1.50
CA GLU A 109 -1.94 -2.24 -0.62
C GLU A 109 -3.34 -1.80 -0.17
N PHE A 110 -4.33 -1.91 -1.07
CA PHE A 110 -5.72 -1.64 -0.70
C PHE A 110 -6.25 -2.59 0.40
N LEU A 111 -5.84 -3.86 0.40
CA LEU A 111 -6.19 -4.79 1.48
C LEU A 111 -5.54 -4.39 2.81
N HIS A 112 -4.28 -3.90 2.77
CA HIS A 112 -3.62 -3.34 3.96
C HIS A 112 -4.37 -2.11 4.48
N TYR A 113 -4.82 -1.23 3.59
CA TYR A 113 -5.64 -0.07 3.94
C TYR A 113 -6.92 -0.47 4.68
N LEU A 114 -7.68 -1.44 4.14
CA LEU A 114 -8.92 -1.89 4.78
C LEU A 114 -8.65 -2.52 6.17
N GLU A 115 -7.58 -3.29 6.31
CA GLU A 115 -7.19 -3.88 7.60
C GLU A 115 -6.80 -2.81 8.62
N LEU A 116 -6.08 -1.76 8.21
CA LEU A 116 -5.74 -0.64 9.09
C LEU A 116 -6.98 0.13 9.54
N ILE A 117 -7.89 0.47 8.61
CA ILE A 117 -9.15 1.15 8.96
C ILE A 117 -9.95 0.32 9.97
N LYS A 118 -10.05 -0.99 9.76
CA LYS A 118 -10.72 -1.90 10.69
C LYS A 118 -10.08 -1.91 12.08
N ARG A 119 -8.75 -1.85 12.18
CA ARG A 119 -8.07 -1.81 13.48
C ARG A 119 -8.33 -0.49 14.19
N ILE A 120 -8.20 0.61 13.48
CA ILE A 120 -8.47 1.95 14.00
C ILE A 120 -9.92 2.04 14.48
N SER A 121 -10.89 1.54 13.72
CA SER A 121 -12.31 1.59 14.11
C SER A 121 -12.58 0.82 15.41
N LYS A 122 -12.02 -0.38 15.56
CA LYS A 122 -12.17 -1.17 16.79
C LYS A 122 -11.60 -0.47 18.01
N ILE A 123 -10.48 0.24 17.84
CA ILE A 123 -9.79 0.88 18.96
C ILE A 123 -10.47 2.19 19.34
N ALA A 124 -10.93 2.97 18.36
CA ALA A 124 -11.79 4.13 18.61
C ALA A 124 -13.05 3.74 19.42
N MET A 125 -13.64 2.57 19.15
CA MET A 125 -14.80 2.05 19.91
C MET A 125 -14.48 1.58 21.34
N VAL A 126 -13.24 1.18 21.63
CA VAL A 126 -12.80 0.67 22.95
C VAL A 126 -12.12 1.75 23.81
N SER A 127 -11.77 2.89 23.19
CA SER A 127 -10.99 3.97 23.83
C SER A 127 -11.69 4.70 24.99
N ASP A 128 -12.98 4.41 25.26
CA ASP A 128 -13.63 4.85 26.50
C ASP A 128 -13.18 4.07 27.75
N GLU A 129 -12.46 2.94 27.62
CA GLU A 129 -12.14 2.07 28.77
C GLU A 129 -10.67 1.71 29.05
N ILE A 130 -9.67 2.04 28.21
CA ILE A 130 -8.28 1.63 28.51
C ILE A 130 -7.26 2.72 28.19
N SER A 131 -6.84 3.42 29.25
CA SER A 131 -5.66 4.28 29.29
C SER A 131 -4.39 3.42 29.47
N GLY A 132 -3.48 3.45 28.50
CA GLY A 132 -2.08 3.06 28.70
C GLY A 132 -1.55 2.03 27.70
N ASN A 133 -0.65 2.48 26.82
CA ASN A 133 0.29 1.69 26.02
C ASN A 133 -0.27 0.52 25.19
N LEU A 134 -0.90 0.77 24.04
CA LEU A 134 -1.37 -0.30 23.15
C LEU A 134 -1.19 0.00 21.64
N PHE A 135 0.01 0.38 21.20
CA PHE A 135 0.40 0.22 19.79
C PHE A 135 1.92 0.09 19.63
N GLU A 136 2.43 -1.13 19.72
CA GLU A 136 3.80 -1.47 19.30
C GLU A 136 3.87 -2.33 18.04
N ASN A 137 2.73 -2.70 17.44
CA ASN A 137 2.74 -3.55 16.25
C ASN A 137 1.80 -3.00 15.17
N ILE A 138 2.30 -2.04 14.40
CA ILE A 138 1.77 -1.76 13.06
C ILE A 138 2.84 -2.21 12.08
N TYR A 139 2.43 -3.03 11.13
CA TYR A 139 3.18 -3.45 9.96
C TYR A 139 4.21 -4.58 10.14
N SER A 140 3.67 -5.79 10.29
CA SER A 140 4.27 -6.96 9.65
C SER A 140 3.32 -7.43 8.54
N ASP A 141 3.86 -7.76 7.35
CA ASP A 141 3.12 -8.41 6.25
C ASP A 141 2.51 -9.76 6.67
N THR A 142 2.83 -10.24 7.87
CA THR A 142 2.23 -11.40 8.53
C THR A 142 0.87 -11.11 9.18
N THR A 143 0.36 -9.87 9.10
CA THR A 143 -1.02 -9.57 9.54
C THR A 143 -2.04 -10.26 8.64
N ARG A 144 -3.09 -10.81 9.26
CA ARG A 144 -4.15 -11.55 8.56
C ARG A 144 -5.02 -10.61 7.72
N LEU A 145 -4.59 -10.32 6.50
CA LEU A 145 -5.33 -9.54 5.52
C LEU A 145 -6.74 -10.11 5.27
N PHE A 146 -7.62 -9.25 4.76
CA PHE A 146 -8.89 -9.69 4.19
C PHE A 146 -8.65 -10.68 3.04
N GLU A 147 -9.48 -11.73 2.97
CA GLU A 147 -9.45 -12.63 1.81
C GLU A 147 -9.82 -11.81 0.56
N PRO A 148 -8.98 -11.76 -0.50
CA PRO A 148 -9.24 -10.91 -1.67
C PRO A 148 -10.61 -11.14 -2.29
N ARG A 149 -11.11 -12.39 -2.28
CA ARG A 149 -12.44 -12.78 -2.79
C ARG A 149 -13.61 -12.23 -2.00
N ALA A 150 -13.39 -11.80 -0.76
CA ALA A 150 -14.42 -11.14 0.04
C ALA A 150 -14.49 -9.63 -0.27
N VAL A 151 -13.43 -9.07 -0.88
CA VAL A 151 -13.30 -7.63 -1.16
C VAL A 151 -13.58 -7.32 -2.62
N PHE A 152 -13.08 -8.13 -3.55
CA PHE A 152 -13.16 -7.87 -4.99
C PHE A 152 -14.07 -8.88 -5.71
N ASP A 153 -14.92 -8.39 -6.60
CA ASP A 153 -15.71 -9.21 -7.52
C ASP A 153 -15.03 -9.45 -8.90
N ASP A 154 -13.93 -8.73 -9.18
CA ASP A 154 -13.17 -8.85 -10.43
C ASP A 154 -12.26 -10.10 -10.43
N LYS A 155 -12.66 -11.11 -11.21
CA LYS A 155 -11.95 -12.39 -11.34
C LYS A 155 -10.51 -12.25 -11.83
N THR A 156 -10.24 -11.32 -12.72
CA THR A 156 -8.91 -11.12 -13.30
C THR A 156 -7.99 -10.42 -12.30
N LEU A 157 -8.50 -9.46 -11.53
CA LEU A 157 -7.78 -8.83 -10.44
C LEU A 157 -7.43 -9.85 -9.35
N LEU A 158 -8.39 -10.70 -8.96
CA LEU A 158 -8.18 -11.81 -8.03
C LEU A 158 -7.10 -12.77 -8.52
N LEU A 159 -7.09 -13.11 -9.82
CA LEU A 159 -6.07 -13.95 -10.42
C LEU A 159 -4.68 -13.31 -10.34
N HIS A 160 -4.58 -12.01 -10.63
CA HIS A 160 -3.31 -11.28 -10.54
C HIS A 160 -2.78 -11.23 -9.12
N ILE A 161 -3.62 -10.94 -8.12
CA ILE A 161 -3.23 -10.95 -6.70
C ILE A 161 -2.73 -12.35 -6.32
N THR A 162 -3.52 -13.39 -6.60
CA THR A 162 -3.19 -14.77 -6.19
C THR A 162 -1.88 -15.27 -6.83
N LYS A 163 -1.63 -14.91 -8.10
CA LYS A 163 -0.40 -15.32 -8.80
C LYS A 163 0.84 -14.55 -8.35
N LYS A 164 0.69 -13.27 -7.96
CA LYS A 164 1.80 -12.39 -7.60
C LYS A 164 2.15 -12.41 -6.12
N PHE A 165 1.23 -12.87 -5.26
CA PHE A 165 1.37 -12.90 -3.81
C PHE A 165 1.08 -14.28 -3.19
N PRO A 166 1.74 -15.38 -3.61
CA PRO A 166 1.52 -16.69 -2.98
C PRO A 166 2.03 -16.75 -1.53
N GLU A 167 3.21 -16.17 -1.25
CA GLU A 167 3.86 -16.10 0.07
C GLU A 167 4.55 -14.73 0.30
N GLY A 168 4.09 -13.71 -0.44
CA GLY A 168 4.75 -12.42 -0.59
C GLY A 168 4.87 -12.02 -2.06
N PHE A 169 5.11 -10.74 -2.32
CA PHE A 169 5.28 -10.26 -3.69
C PHE A 169 6.53 -10.86 -4.33
N ARG A 170 6.40 -11.46 -5.52
CA ARG A 170 7.55 -11.83 -6.36
C ARG A 170 7.32 -11.48 -7.82
N ASP A 171 8.18 -10.62 -8.36
CA ASP A 171 8.22 -10.32 -9.79
C ASP A 171 9.67 -10.09 -10.23
N TYR A 172 10.41 -11.20 -10.42
CA TYR A 172 11.82 -11.18 -10.80
C TYR A 172 12.12 -10.33 -12.04
N LYS A 173 11.16 -10.20 -12.97
CA LYS A 173 11.33 -9.35 -14.16
C LYS A 173 11.25 -7.86 -13.83
N LEU A 174 10.36 -7.47 -12.91
CA LEU A 174 10.30 -6.10 -12.41
C LEU A 174 11.54 -5.79 -11.57
N GLU A 175 11.91 -6.69 -10.66
CA GLU A 175 13.10 -6.56 -9.81
C GLU A 175 14.37 -6.40 -10.66
N ASP A 176 14.58 -7.26 -11.67
CA ASP A 176 15.73 -7.16 -12.59
C ASP A 176 15.78 -5.81 -13.33
N LYS A 177 14.64 -5.32 -13.83
CA LYS A 177 14.56 -4.00 -14.46
C LYS A 177 14.92 -2.88 -13.50
N VAL A 178 14.44 -2.94 -12.26
CA VAL A 178 14.71 -1.93 -11.24
C VAL A 178 16.18 -1.95 -10.83
N LEU A 179 16.76 -3.13 -10.66
CA LEU A 179 18.19 -3.29 -10.39
C LEU A 179 19.02 -2.65 -11.52
N LYS A 180 18.77 -3.03 -12.77
CA LYS A 180 19.55 -2.58 -13.94
C LYS A 180 19.33 -1.14 -14.35
N HIS A 181 18.09 -0.67 -14.30
CA HIS A 181 17.70 0.62 -14.87
C HIS A 181 17.48 1.71 -13.82
N TRP A 182 17.37 1.35 -12.55
CA TRP A 182 17.22 2.29 -11.45
C TRP A 182 18.43 2.31 -10.52
N ILE A 183 18.67 1.21 -9.82
CA ILE A 183 19.67 1.14 -8.74
C ILE A 183 21.09 1.26 -9.31
N GLN A 184 21.45 0.46 -10.32
CA GLN A 184 22.76 0.55 -10.98
C GLN A 184 23.02 1.91 -11.62
N LYS A 185 21.96 2.61 -12.05
CA LYS A 185 22.04 3.96 -12.60
C LYS A 185 22.06 5.06 -11.54
N LYS A 186 22.10 4.69 -10.25
CA LYS A 186 22.12 5.61 -9.11
C LYS A 186 20.95 6.60 -9.12
N LEU A 187 19.78 6.14 -9.60
CA LEU A 187 18.53 6.89 -9.48
C LEU A 187 18.05 6.91 -8.02
N PRO A 188 17.14 7.83 -7.66
CA PRO A 188 16.76 8.10 -6.26
C PRO A 188 16.34 6.84 -5.51
N THR A 189 16.93 6.64 -4.33
CA THR A 189 16.75 5.44 -3.51
C THR A 189 16.65 5.84 -2.05
N ILE A 190 15.66 5.32 -1.35
CA ILE A 190 15.45 5.50 0.09
C ILE A 190 15.72 4.16 0.78
N ASN A 191 16.64 4.17 1.73
CA ASN A 191 16.88 3.02 2.59
C ASN A 191 16.04 3.15 3.85
N ILE A 192 15.36 2.08 4.23
CA ILE A 192 14.59 1.98 5.46
C ILE A 192 15.06 0.77 6.26
N ALA A 193 15.06 0.88 7.59
CA ALA A 193 15.28 -0.27 8.45
C ALA A 193 14.00 -1.13 8.51
N LEU A 194 14.13 -2.44 8.70
CA LEU A 194 12.96 -3.35 8.71
C LEU A 194 11.93 -3.03 9.81
N ASP A 195 12.37 -2.40 10.90
CA ASP A 195 11.56 -1.94 12.04
C ASP A 195 10.94 -0.54 11.85
N SER A 196 11.33 0.18 10.80
CA SER A 196 10.90 1.57 10.56
C SER A 196 9.44 1.75 10.13
N ASN A 197 8.70 0.66 9.87
CA ASN A 197 7.27 0.73 9.57
C ASN A 197 6.39 0.77 10.84
N ILE A 198 6.98 0.75 12.05
CA ILE A 198 6.24 0.89 13.30
C ILE A 198 6.00 2.38 13.57
N ILE A 199 4.83 2.88 13.16
CA ILE A 199 4.38 4.23 13.51
C ILE A 199 3.66 4.17 14.86
N LYS A 200 4.22 4.83 15.87
CA LYS A 200 3.55 5.05 17.17
C LYS A 200 2.49 6.12 16.99
N ILE A 201 1.22 5.71 16.96
CA ILE A 201 0.09 6.63 16.87
C ILE A 201 -0.42 6.93 18.28
N PRO A 202 -0.48 8.21 18.70
CA PRO A 202 -1.06 8.59 19.98
C PRO A 202 -2.55 8.23 20.08
N VAL A 203 -3.00 7.79 21.26
CA VAL A 203 -4.39 7.37 21.50
C VAL A 203 -5.37 8.54 21.33
N ASP A 204 -4.98 9.75 21.71
CA ASP A 204 -5.79 10.96 21.55
C ASP A 204 -6.02 11.32 20.07
N VAL A 205 -5.05 11.04 19.20
CA VAL A 205 -5.18 11.19 17.74
C VAL A 205 -6.14 10.13 17.17
N LEU A 206 -6.08 8.89 17.66
CA LEU A 206 -7.01 7.83 17.27
C LEU A 206 -8.46 8.17 17.68
N ALA A 207 -8.66 8.66 18.90
CA ALA A 207 -9.99 9.06 19.39
C ALA A 207 -10.61 10.20 18.55
N LYS A 208 -9.78 11.12 18.02
CA LYS A 208 -10.20 12.19 17.12
C LYS A 208 -10.44 11.74 15.67
N THR A 209 -10.02 10.52 15.31
CA THR A 209 -10.11 10.00 13.95
C THR A 209 -11.52 9.50 13.66
N THR A 210 -12.26 10.26 12.85
CA THR A 210 -13.59 9.86 12.37
C THR A 210 -13.47 9.06 11.08
N ILE A 211 -13.92 7.81 11.09
CA ILE A 211 -14.00 6.97 9.89
C ILE A 211 -15.39 7.12 9.27
N ASP A 212 -15.45 7.21 7.94
CA ASP A 212 -16.71 7.28 7.20
C ASP A 212 -17.62 6.08 7.54
N SER A 213 -18.83 6.38 7.99
CA SER A 213 -19.86 5.40 8.31
C SER A 213 -20.21 4.46 7.14
N ALA A 214 -20.12 4.94 5.89
CA ALA A 214 -20.36 4.11 4.71
C ALA A 214 -19.27 3.06 4.54
N LEU A 215 -18.01 3.44 4.78
CA LEU A 215 -16.86 2.53 4.77
C LEU A 215 -16.97 1.48 5.87
N LEU A 216 -17.36 1.89 7.09
CA LEU A 216 -17.56 0.95 8.21
C LEU A 216 -18.63 -0.11 7.88
N LYS A 217 -19.78 0.31 7.35
CA LYS A 217 -20.85 -0.62 6.91
C LYS A 217 -20.34 -1.60 5.86
N LYS A 218 -19.51 -1.12 4.92
CA LYS A 218 -18.93 -1.97 3.88
C LYS A 218 -17.93 -2.97 4.44
N LEU A 219 -17.10 -2.57 5.41
CA LEU A 219 -16.18 -3.47 6.11
C LEU A 219 -16.93 -4.60 6.83
N GLU A 220 -18.04 -4.30 7.52
CA GLU A 220 -18.87 -5.33 8.15
C GLU A 220 -19.44 -6.33 7.12
N GLN A 221 -19.86 -5.86 5.94
CA GLN A 221 -20.33 -6.73 4.86
C GLN A 221 -19.22 -7.65 4.34
N ILE A 222 -18.01 -7.12 4.17
CA ILE A 222 -16.83 -7.89 3.77
C ILE A 222 -16.51 -8.96 4.81
N GLU A 223 -16.53 -8.64 6.11
CA GLU A 223 -16.26 -9.60 7.18
C GLU A 223 -17.28 -10.75 7.24
N ARG A 224 -18.57 -10.43 7.06
CA ARG A 224 -19.63 -11.45 6.97
C ARG A 224 -19.40 -12.38 5.78
N SER A 225 -19.03 -11.82 4.62
CA SER A 225 -18.71 -12.58 3.41
C SER A 225 -17.48 -13.47 3.59
N ALA A 226 -16.40 -12.94 4.16
CA ALA A 226 -15.19 -13.70 4.47
C ALA A 226 -15.46 -14.87 5.43
N SER A 227 -16.33 -14.65 6.43
CA SER A 227 -16.71 -15.70 7.38
C SER A 227 -17.47 -16.85 6.72
N LYS A 228 -18.37 -16.53 5.77
CA LYS A 228 -19.08 -17.54 4.96
C LYS A 228 -18.11 -18.34 4.08
N LEU A 229 -17.13 -17.68 3.47
CA LEU A 229 -16.10 -18.32 2.65
C LEU A 229 -15.23 -19.29 3.47
N ARG A 230 -14.86 -18.92 4.71
CA ARG A 230 -14.11 -19.81 5.60
C ARG A 230 -14.90 -21.06 5.99
N LYS A 231 -16.20 -20.92 6.30
CA LYS A 231 -17.07 -22.06 6.60
C LYS A 231 -17.19 -23.04 5.42
N LYS A 232 -17.24 -22.54 4.18
CA LYS A 232 -17.28 -23.37 2.96
C LYS A 232 -15.98 -24.15 2.67
N LYS A 233 -14.83 -23.77 3.24
CA LYS A 233 -13.57 -24.53 3.09
C LYS A 233 -13.46 -25.71 4.08
N LEU A 234 -14.32 -25.76 5.10
CA LEU A 234 -14.29 -26.76 6.17
C LEU A 234 -15.30 -27.91 5.97
N TYR A 235 -16.13 -27.82 4.93
CA TYR A 235 -17.05 -28.87 4.46
C TYR A 235 -16.64 -29.28 3.05
#